data_AF-A0A2M9P3X1-F1
#
_entry.id   AF-A0A2M9P3X1-F1
#
_cell.length_a   1.000
_cell.length_b   1.000
_cell.length_c   1.000
_cell.angle_alpha   90.00
_cell.angle_beta   90.00
_cell.angle_gamma   90.00
#
_symmetry.space_group_name_H-M   'P 1'
#
loop_
_entity.id
_entity.type
_entity.pdbx_description
1 polymer ?
#
loop_
_entity_poly.entity_id
_entity_poly.type
_entity_poly.pdbx_seq_one_letter_code
_entity_poly.pdbx_strand_id
1 'polypeptide(L)'
;MSDSPSGKKYMGLAYNKTTATESNVYSDYSWSLIEGPAGSTGPQGNQGVQGPTGPNGLPTYTWIKYGTTSAGGTISDSPIGKTYIGIAYNKTTQTESTNAADYEWSLIQG
;
A
#
# COMPACT_ATOMS: atom_id res chain seq x y z
N MET A 1 -20.94 -54.13 19.90
CA MET A 1 -19.89 -53.11 20.10
C MET A 1 -18.72 -53.47 19.20
N SER A 2 -17.70 -52.63 19.01
CA SER A 2 -16.60 -52.93 18.08
C SER A 2 -15.28 -52.43 18.65
N ASP A 3 -14.26 -53.28 18.55
CA ASP A 3 -12.88 -52.98 18.97
C ASP A 3 -12.16 -52.01 18.04
N SER A 4 -12.77 -51.66 16.91
CA SER A 4 -12.18 -50.67 16.00
C SER A 4 -12.38 -49.26 16.56
N PRO A 5 -11.30 -48.52 16.87
CA PRO A 5 -11.41 -47.16 17.39
C PRO A 5 -11.78 -46.14 16.32
N SER A 6 -11.73 -46.53 15.03
CA SER A 6 -12.01 -45.62 13.91
C SER A 6 -13.43 -45.06 14.00
N GLY A 7 -13.55 -43.74 14.01
CA GLY A 7 -14.83 -43.02 14.12
C GLY A 7 -15.54 -43.17 15.47
N LYS A 8 -14.89 -43.71 16.50
CA LYS A 8 -15.47 -43.84 17.85
C LYS A 8 -15.08 -42.65 18.70
N LYS A 9 -16.08 -42.07 19.39
CA LYS A 9 -15.90 -40.98 20.35
C LYS A 9 -15.65 -41.48 21.77
N TYR A 10 -15.97 -42.74 22.05
CA TYR A 10 -15.93 -43.32 23.39
C TYR A 10 -15.15 -44.63 23.37
N MET A 11 -14.45 -44.89 24.47
CA MET A 11 -13.78 -46.15 24.76
C MET A 11 -14.38 -46.76 26.03
N GLY A 12 -14.74 -48.03 25.98
CA GLY A 12 -15.37 -48.77 27.07
C GLY A 12 -14.39 -49.74 27.71
N LEU A 13 -14.36 -49.79 29.05
CA LEU A 13 -13.55 -50.72 29.81
C LEU A 13 -14.44 -51.60 30.68
N ALA A 14 -14.32 -52.92 30.52
CA ALA A 14 -14.96 -53.92 31.35
C ALA A 14 -13.90 -54.53 32.29
N TYR A 15 -14.02 -54.26 33.59
CA TYR A 15 -13.13 -54.81 34.61
C TYR A 15 -13.82 -55.94 35.39
N ASN A 16 -13.02 -56.81 36.00
CA ASN A 16 -13.49 -57.93 36.85
C ASN A 16 -14.43 -58.94 36.16
N LYS A 17 -14.22 -59.23 34.87
CA LYS A 17 -14.97 -60.28 34.16
C LYS A 17 -14.39 -61.66 34.46
N THR A 18 -15.26 -62.62 34.76
CA THR A 18 -14.88 -64.01 35.06
C THR A 18 -14.80 -64.90 33.82
N THR A 19 -15.11 -64.35 32.64
CA THR A 19 -15.04 -65.01 31.34
C THR A 19 -14.16 -64.23 30.39
N ALA A 20 -13.39 -64.94 29.56
CA ALA A 20 -12.61 -64.33 28.47
C ALA A 20 -13.49 -63.86 27.29
N THR A 21 -14.73 -64.35 27.22
CA THR A 21 -15.69 -63.93 26.19
C THR A 21 -16.18 -62.51 26.47
N GLU A 22 -16.02 -61.63 25.49
CA GLU A 22 -16.47 -60.24 25.53
C GLU A 22 -18.01 -60.15 25.66
N SER A 23 -18.50 -59.25 26.52
CA SER A 23 -19.93 -59.03 26.68
C SER A 23 -20.49 -58.19 25.53
N ASN A 24 -21.64 -58.63 24.98
CA ASN A 24 -22.42 -57.87 24.01
C ASN A 24 -23.37 -56.85 24.66
N VAL A 25 -23.38 -56.75 25.99
CA VAL A 25 -24.25 -55.86 26.75
C VAL A 25 -23.53 -54.53 27.03
N TYR A 26 -24.09 -53.41 26.58
CA TYR A 26 -23.46 -52.09 26.68
C TYR A 26 -23.19 -51.62 28.12
N SER A 27 -24.10 -51.95 29.05
CA SER A 27 -24.01 -51.57 30.47
C SER A 27 -22.93 -52.31 31.25
N ASP A 28 -22.31 -53.34 30.65
CA ASP A 28 -21.23 -54.10 31.28
C ASP A 28 -19.88 -53.36 31.27
N TYR A 29 -19.81 -52.22 30.58
CA TYR A 29 -18.62 -51.42 30.34
C TYR A 29 -18.76 -50.04 30.98
N SER A 30 -17.66 -49.55 31.54
CA SER A 30 -17.52 -48.15 31.92
C SER A 30 -16.96 -47.36 30.75
N TRP A 31 -17.70 -46.37 30.27
CA TRP A 31 -17.36 -45.61 29.06
C TRP A 31 -16.67 -44.28 29.39
N SER A 32 -15.60 -43.99 28.66
CA SER A 32 -14.90 -42.70 28.71
C SER A 32 -14.91 -42.05 27.32
N LEU A 33 -15.19 -40.75 27.26
CA LEU A 33 -15.05 -39.96 26.04
C LEU A 33 -13.56 -39.82 25.71
N ILE A 34 -13.17 -40.15 24.48
CA ILE A 34 -11.80 -40.06 23.97
C ILE A 34 -11.62 -38.97 22.91
N GLU A 35 -12.71 -38.36 22.44
CA GLU A 35 -12.67 -37.24 21.51
C GLU A 35 -12.38 -35.94 22.27
N GLY A 36 -11.23 -35.31 21.97
CA GLY A 36 -10.91 -33.97 22.44
C GLY A 36 -11.68 -32.90 21.66
N PRO A 37 -11.87 -31.69 22.23
CA PRO A 37 -12.46 -30.59 21.49
C PRO A 37 -11.59 -30.23 20.27
N ALA A 38 -12.23 -29.74 19.21
CA ALA A 38 -11.51 -29.18 18.07
C ALA A 38 -10.58 -28.04 18.55
N GLY A 39 -9.35 -27.99 18.02
CA GLY A 39 -8.42 -26.92 18.33
C GLY A 39 -8.96 -25.56 17.90
N SER A 40 -8.60 -24.51 18.63
CA SER A 40 -8.95 -23.14 18.24
C SER A 40 -8.28 -22.75 16.92
N THR A 41 -8.97 -21.96 16.11
CA THR A 41 -8.35 -21.28 14.97
C THR A 41 -7.16 -20.45 15.44
N GLY A 42 -6.04 -20.48 14.70
CA GLY A 42 -4.87 -19.68 15.00
C GLY A 42 -5.14 -18.17 14.92
N PRO A 43 -4.31 -17.32 15.55
CA PRO A 43 -4.48 -15.88 15.49
C PRO A 43 -4.34 -15.36 14.06
N GLN A 44 -5.06 -14.29 13.75
CA GLN A 44 -4.84 -13.53 12.53
C GLN A 44 -3.43 -12.93 12.52
N GLY A 45 -2.77 -12.94 11.37
CA GLY A 45 -1.46 -12.29 11.21
C GLY A 45 -1.53 -10.78 11.42
N ASN A 46 -0.40 -10.19 11.81
CA ASN A 46 -0.28 -8.74 11.96
C ASN A 46 -0.48 -8.01 10.63
N GLN A 47 -0.98 -6.78 10.71
CA GLN A 47 -1.02 -5.88 9.57
C GLN A 47 0.41 -5.56 9.08
N GLY A 48 0.56 -5.40 7.76
CA GLY A 48 1.81 -4.94 7.16
C GLY A 48 2.19 -3.52 7.58
N VAL A 49 3.47 -3.19 7.52
CA VAL A 49 3.97 -1.84 7.82
C VAL A 49 3.52 -0.83 6.77
N GLN A 50 3.31 0.42 7.20
CA GLN A 50 3.03 1.53 6.27
C GLN A 50 4.24 1.76 5.35
N GLY A 51 3.97 2.12 4.09
CA GLY A 51 5.01 2.55 3.16
C GLY A 51 5.68 3.88 3.56
N PRO A 52 6.86 4.18 2.99
CA PRO A 52 7.57 5.43 3.29
C PRO A 52 6.82 6.66 2.77
N THR A 53 7.10 7.81 3.37
CA THR A 53 6.66 9.12 2.85
C THR A 53 7.32 9.41 1.49
N GLY A 54 6.56 10.02 0.57
CA GLY A 54 7.08 10.44 -0.73
C GLY A 54 8.06 11.64 -0.64
N PRO A 55 8.82 11.93 -1.70
CA PRO A 55 9.73 13.08 -1.75
C PRO A 55 8.97 14.42 -1.65
N ASN A 56 9.62 15.44 -1.09
CA ASN A 56 9.10 16.81 -1.12
C ASN A 56 9.23 17.40 -2.53
N GLY A 57 8.17 18.08 -3.01
CA GLY A 57 8.25 18.86 -4.24
C GLY A 57 9.08 20.14 -4.05
N LEU A 58 9.90 20.49 -5.05
CA LEU A 58 10.60 21.77 -5.10
C LEU A 58 9.75 22.80 -5.86
N PRO A 59 9.70 24.07 -5.42
CA PRO A 59 9.01 25.11 -6.18
C PRO A 59 9.73 25.38 -7.49
N THR A 60 8.95 25.62 -8.55
CA THR A 60 9.44 26.08 -9.85
C THR A 60 8.81 27.42 -10.19
N TYR A 61 9.58 28.28 -10.86
CA TYR A 61 9.17 29.62 -11.28
C TYR A 61 9.05 29.70 -12.80
N THR A 62 8.11 30.53 -13.26
CA THR A 62 8.02 30.96 -14.65
C THR A 62 8.40 32.44 -14.69
N TRP A 63 9.46 32.78 -15.43
CA TRP A 63 9.89 34.17 -15.60
C TRP A 63 9.24 34.77 -16.84
N ILE A 64 8.94 36.06 -16.77
CA ILE A 64 8.34 36.81 -17.87
C ILE A 64 9.15 38.09 -18.10
N LYS A 65 9.63 38.29 -19.33
CA LYS A 65 10.26 39.53 -19.78
C LYS A 65 9.60 40.05 -21.05
N TYR A 66 9.83 41.31 -21.36
CA TYR A 66 9.36 41.95 -22.59
C TYR A 66 10.54 42.48 -23.41
N GLY A 67 10.47 42.36 -24.73
CA GLY A 67 11.56 42.66 -25.65
C GLY A 67 11.08 43.39 -26.91
N THR A 68 12.02 43.91 -27.68
CA THR A 68 11.76 44.69 -28.91
C THR A 68 11.96 43.87 -30.19
N THR A 69 12.50 42.65 -30.10
CA THR A 69 12.78 41.77 -31.25
C THR A 69 12.43 40.32 -30.93
N SER A 70 12.36 39.49 -31.97
CA SER A 70 12.12 38.03 -31.87
C SER A 70 13.20 37.25 -31.14
N ALA A 71 14.35 37.87 -30.86
CA ALA A 71 15.44 37.28 -30.07
C ALA A 71 15.61 37.98 -28.70
N GLY A 72 14.67 38.85 -28.31
CA GLY A 72 14.73 39.56 -27.04
C GLY A 72 15.69 40.76 -27.02
N GLY A 73 15.56 41.69 -27.97
CA GLY A 73 16.24 42.98 -27.92
C GLY A 73 15.73 43.86 -26.76
N THR A 74 16.62 44.61 -26.12
CA THR A 74 16.29 45.60 -25.06
C THR A 74 15.27 45.05 -24.03
N ILE A 75 15.59 43.94 -23.37
CA ILE A 75 14.65 43.27 -22.46
C ILE A 75 14.30 44.14 -21.24
N SER A 76 13.08 43.97 -20.71
CA SER A 76 12.55 44.73 -19.57
C SER A 76 11.44 43.97 -18.87
N ASP A 77 11.21 44.26 -17.59
CA ASP A 77 10.00 43.85 -16.86
C ASP A 77 8.76 44.65 -17.28
N SER A 78 8.96 45.81 -17.91
CA SER A 78 7.87 46.65 -18.40
C SER A 78 7.53 46.32 -19.86
N PRO A 79 6.25 46.11 -20.20
CA PRO A 79 5.80 45.92 -21.58
C PRO A 79 5.80 47.22 -22.41
N ILE A 80 6.01 48.38 -21.78
CA ILE A 80 5.90 49.68 -22.45
C ILE A 80 6.95 49.78 -23.57
N GLY A 81 6.47 50.01 -24.80
CA GLY A 81 7.33 50.09 -25.99
C GLY A 81 7.95 48.77 -26.41
N LYS A 82 7.45 47.63 -25.92
CA LYS A 82 7.89 46.28 -26.26
C LYS A 82 6.87 45.61 -27.18
N THR A 83 7.37 44.81 -28.09
CA THR A 83 6.57 44.11 -29.11
C THR A 83 6.61 42.59 -28.93
N TYR A 84 7.48 42.08 -28.06
CA TYR A 84 7.62 40.65 -27.79
C TYR A 84 7.51 40.35 -26.29
N ILE A 85 6.95 39.18 -25.96
CA ILE A 85 6.94 38.58 -24.62
C ILE A 85 7.85 37.35 -24.61
N GLY A 86 8.71 37.26 -23.60
CA GLY A 86 9.65 36.17 -23.38
C GLY A 86 9.22 35.37 -22.16
N ILE A 87 9.12 34.04 -22.30
CA ILE A 87 8.71 33.14 -21.22
C ILE A 87 9.85 32.14 -20.96
N ALA A 88 10.18 31.94 -19.69
CA ALA A 88 11.15 30.94 -19.28
C ALA A 88 10.56 30.06 -18.18
N TYR A 89 10.23 28.80 -18.49
CA TYR A 89 9.56 27.87 -17.60
C TYR A 89 10.54 27.04 -16.75
N ASN A 90 9.99 26.41 -15.70
CA ASN A 90 10.68 25.42 -14.85
C ASN A 90 11.99 25.92 -14.23
N LYS A 91 12.02 27.18 -13.80
CA LYS A 91 13.21 27.78 -13.19
C LYS A 91 13.28 27.45 -11.72
N THR A 92 14.47 27.16 -11.22
CA THR A 92 14.70 26.81 -9.81
C THR A 92 15.00 28.02 -8.93
N THR A 93 15.17 29.21 -9.52
CA THR A 93 15.41 30.46 -8.79
C THR A 93 14.27 31.44 -9.04
N GLN A 94 13.93 32.19 -8.00
CA GLN A 94 12.94 33.27 -8.09
C GLN A 94 13.49 34.47 -8.88
N THR A 95 14.80 34.73 -8.76
CA THR A 95 15.47 35.81 -9.52
C THR A 95 15.52 35.45 -10.99
N GLU A 96 14.98 36.35 -11.81
CA GLU A 96 14.93 36.23 -13.25
C GLU A 96 16.29 36.49 -13.91
N SER A 97 16.51 35.88 -15.07
CA SER A 97 17.71 36.14 -15.88
C SER A 97 17.63 37.50 -16.58
N THR A 98 18.80 38.10 -16.79
CA THR A 98 18.97 39.28 -17.65
C THR A 98 19.47 38.90 -19.05
N ASN A 99 19.66 37.61 -19.34
CA ASN A 99 20.05 37.10 -20.64
C ASN A 99 18.80 36.77 -21.47
N ALA A 100 18.63 37.45 -22.60
CA ALA A 100 17.50 37.24 -23.51
C ALA A 100 17.41 35.81 -24.07
N ALA A 101 18.54 35.11 -24.20
CA ALA A 101 18.59 33.74 -24.72
C ALA A 101 17.97 32.70 -23.77
N ASP A 102 17.73 33.05 -22.50
CA ASP A 102 17.12 32.15 -21.52
C ASP A 102 15.59 32.08 -21.64
N TYR A 103 15.01 32.90 -22.52
CA TYR A 103 13.58 33.07 -22.74
C TYR A 103 13.18 32.62 -24.15
N GLU A 104 12.01 32.00 -24.25
CA GLU A 104 11.35 31.76 -25.54
C GLU A 104 10.45 32.95 -25.87
N TRP A 105 10.68 33.60 -27.02
CA TRP A 105 10.05 34.86 -27.39
C TRP A 105 8.88 34.67 -28.35
N SER A 106 7.79 35.41 -28.11
CA SER A 106 6.62 35.47 -28.98
C SER A 106 6.23 36.93 -29.27
N LEU A 107 5.78 37.20 -30.49
CA LEU A 107 5.27 38.53 -30.86
C LEU A 107 3.93 38.79 -30.16
N ILE A 108 3.77 39.97 -29.58
CA ILE A 108 2.52 40.42 -28.98
C ILE A 108 1.69 41.07 -30.09
N GLN A 109 0.56 40.46 -30.44
CA GLN A 109 -0.42 41.02 -31.38
C GLN A 109 -1.79 41.05 -30.69
N GLY A 110 -2.46 42.20 -30.79
CA GLY A 110 -3.83 42.40 -30.29
C GLY A 110 -4.88 42.17 -31.36
#